data_AF-A0A1F8CNV1-F1
#
_entry.id   AF-A0A1F8CNV1-F1
#
_cell.length_a   1.000
_cell.length_b   1.000
_cell.length_c   1.000
_cell.angle_alpha   90.00
_cell.angle_beta   90.00
_cell.angle_gamma   90.00
#
_symmetry.space_group_name_H-M   'P 1'
#
loop_
_entity.id
_entity.type
_entity.pdbx_description
1 polymer ?
#
loop_
_entity_poly.entity_id
_entity_poly.type
_entity_poly.pdbx_seq_one_letter_code
_entity_poly.pdbx_strand_id
1 'polypeptide(L)'
;MKIKLEKVVVGTGKRLGRGYGSGKGGHTSGRGQKGQKARGSVNILFEGYKVKKSFFKRLPLLRGKGKFKTRKNKKTAYAGKNY
;
A
#
# COMPACT_ATOMS: atom_id res chain seq x y z
N MET A 1 -0.21 30.04 -26.35
CA MET A 1 -0.42 28.93 -25.40
C MET A 1 0.78 27.99 -25.48
N LYS A 2 1.53 27.81 -24.39
CA LYS A 2 2.72 26.94 -24.36
C LYS A 2 2.32 25.57 -23.80
N ILE A 3 2.34 24.53 -24.62
CA ILE A 3 1.99 23.17 -24.21
C ILE A 3 3.16 22.62 -23.40
N LYS A 4 2.94 22.33 -22.12
CA LYS A 4 3.93 21.68 -21.24
C LYS A 4 3.90 20.18 -21.51
N LEU A 5 4.94 19.66 -22.16
CA LEU A 5 5.07 18.24 -22.43
C LEU A 5 5.41 17.48 -21.13
N GLU A 6 4.70 16.38 -20.89
CA GLU A 6 5.00 15.50 -19.77
C GLU A 6 6.21 14.61 -20.07
N LYS A 7 7.00 14.31 -19.04
CA LYS A 7 8.23 13.52 -19.18
C LYS A 7 7.86 12.08 -19.54
N VAL A 8 8.18 11.69 -20.78
CA VAL A 8 7.88 10.35 -21.31
C VAL A 8 8.75 9.26 -20.66
N VAL A 9 10.00 9.57 -20.31
CA VAL A 9 10.95 8.57 -19.78
C VAL A 9 10.97 8.59 -18.24
N VAL A 10 10.52 7.49 -17.64
CA VAL A 10 10.61 7.25 -16.19
C VAL A 10 11.96 6.64 -15.79
N GLY A 11 12.41 6.88 -14.56
CA GLY A 11 13.65 6.29 -14.04
C GLY A 11 13.51 4.77 -13.86
N THR A 12 14.51 4.01 -14.30
CA THR A 12 14.49 2.54 -14.21
C THR A 12 14.81 2.06 -12.80
N GLY A 13 14.11 1.03 -12.32
CA GLY A 13 14.36 0.41 -11.02
C GLY A 13 15.73 -0.28 -10.95
N LYS A 14 16.35 -0.27 -9.75
CA LYS A 14 17.63 -0.97 -9.53
C LYS A 14 17.44 -2.49 -9.52
N ARG A 15 18.22 -3.21 -10.34
CA ARG A 15 18.25 -4.67 -10.39
C ARG A 15 19.17 -5.20 -9.28
N LEU A 16 18.64 -6.07 -8.42
CA LEU A 16 19.41 -6.67 -7.32
C LEU A 16 20.31 -7.80 -7.84
N GLY A 17 21.48 -8.00 -7.23
CA GLY A 17 22.37 -9.13 -7.57
C GLY A 17 23.01 -9.05 -8.97
N ARG A 18 23.43 -7.85 -9.41
CA ARG A 18 24.11 -7.63 -10.70
C ARG A 18 25.54 -7.09 -10.51
N GLY A 19 26.28 -7.68 -9.58
CA GLY A 19 27.66 -7.30 -9.27
C GLY A 19 27.79 -6.04 -8.40
N TYR A 20 28.98 -5.84 -7.85
CA TYR A 20 29.25 -4.73 -6.91
C TYR A 20 29.07 -3.36 -7.54
N GLY A 21 29.48 -3.17 -8.81
CA GLY A 21 29.31 -1.92 -9.55
C GLY A 21 27.86 -1.49 -9.77
N SER A 22 26.89 -2.39 -9.58
CA SER A 22 25.46 -2.05 -9.65
C SER A 22 24.94 -1.32 -8.39
N GLY A 23 25.74 -1.21 -7.31
CA GLY A 23 25.33 -0.57 -6.05
C GLY A 23 24.31 -1.36 -5.21
N LYS A 24 23.73 -2.45 -5.73
CA LYS A 24 22.86 -3.39 -5.01
C LYS A 24 23.15 -4.87 -5.35
N GLY A 25 24.30 -5.15 -5.97
CA GLY A 25 24.62 -6.46 -6.53
C GLY A 25 25.72 -7.24 -5.83
N GLY A 26 26.03 -6.93 -4.56
CA GLY A 26 26.97 -7.71 -3.75
C GLY A 26 26.37 -8.99 -3.14
N HIS A 27 27.18 -9.73 -2.37
CA HIS A 27 26.80 -11.01 -1.75
C HIS A 27 25.51 -10.98 -0.91
N THR A 28 25.19 -9.83 -0.30
CA THR A 28 24.01 -9.68 0.55
C THR A 28 22.83 -8.99 -0.15
N SER A 29 23.00 -8.51 -1.39
CA SER A 29 21.97 -7.79 -2.18
C SER A 29 21.12 -6.79 -1.36
N GLY A 30 21.74 -6.11 -0.38
CA GLY A 30 21.08 -5.14 0.51
C GLY A 30 20.19 -5.73 1.62
N ARG A 31 20.18 -7.05 1.82
CA ARG A 31 19.37 -7.75 2.83
C ARG A 31 20.13 -8.08 4.13
N GLY A 32 21.43 -7.81 4.19
CA GLY A 32 22.31 -8.21 5.31
C GLY A 32 22.80 -9.65 5.20
N GLN A 33 23.58 -10.11 6.20
CA GLN A 33 24.27 -11.41 6.13
C GLN A 33 23.35 -12.60 6.43
N LYS A 34 22.60 -12.56 7.55
CA LYS A 34 21.71 -13.64 8.02
C LYS A 34 20.52 -13.04 8.78
N GLY A 35 19.47 -13.84 8.98
CA GLY A 35 18.29 -13.48 9.77
C GLY A 35 16.97 -13.66 9.04
N GLN A 36 15.84 -13.44 9.72
CA GLN A 36 14.52 -13.62 9.14
C GLN A 36 14.29 -12.67 7.95
N LYS A 37 14.68 -11.40 8.06
CA LYS A 37 14.56 -10.39 6.98
C LYS A 37 15.44 -10.66 5.75
N ALA A 38 16.50 -11.46 5.92
CA ALA A 38 17.34 -11.88 4.80
C ALA A 38 16.72 -13.04 4.02
N ARG A 39 15.97 -13.92 4.70
CA ARG A 39 15.38 -15.14 4.13
C ARG A 39 13.92 -14.96 3.68
N GLY A 40 13.18 -14.05 4.32
CA GLY A 40 11.76 -13.86 4.06
C GLY A 40 11.23 -12.53 4.56
N SER A 41 9.91 -12.41 4.56
CA SER A 41 9.19 -11.21 4.99
C SER A 41 8.53 -11.40 6.35
N VAL A 42 8.44 -10.31 7.09
CA VAL A 42 7.66 -10.22 8.34
C VAL A 42 6.37 -9.45 8.02
N ASN A 43 5.26 -9.82 8.66
CA ASN A 43 4.00 -9.10 8.48
C ASN A 43 4.16 -7.62 8.85
N ILE A 44 3.62 -6.72 8.04
CA ILE A 44 3.76 -5.25 8.19
C ILE A 44 3.26 -4.78 9.57
N LEU A 45 2.22 -5.44 10.09
CA LEU A 45 1.59 -5.11 11.38
C LEU A 45 2.23 -5.80 12.59
N PHE A 46 3.28 -6.61 12.38
CA PHE A 46 3.92 -7.37 13.45
C PHE A 46 5.06 -6.58 14.08
N GLU A 47 4.92 -6.32 15.38
CA GLU A 47 5.89 -5.57 16.17
C GLU A 47 6.81 -6.48 17.03
N GLY A 48 6.72 -7.81 16.90
CA GLY A 48 7.53 -8.74 17.69
C GLY A 48 6.80 -9.52 18.78
N TYR A 49 5.50 -9.27 19.02
CA TYR A 49 4.73 -9.90 20.10
C TYR A 49 3.52 -10.70 19.60
N LYS A 50 3.19 -11.80 20.29
CA LYS A 50 2.39 -12.93 19.77
C LYS A 50 0.93 -12.62 19.41
N VAL A 51 0.18 -11.73 20.08
CA VAL A 51 -1.30 -11.75 19.91
C VAL A 51 -2.05 -10.40 19.88
N LYS A 52 -1.68 -9.36 20.65
CA LYS A 52 -2.68 -8.30 20.97
C LYS A 52 -2.27 -6.83 20.81
N LYS A 53 -1.16 -6.50 20.16
CA LYS A 53 -0.67 -5.12 20.18
C LYS A 53 -0.11 -4.59 18.84
N SER A 54 -0.61 -5.03 17.69
CA SER A 54 -0.45 -4.15 16.51
C SER A 54 -1.06 -2.80 16.85
N PHE A 55 -0.39 -1.70 16.52
CA PHE A 55 -0.88 -0.33 16.76
C PHE A 55 -2.38 -0.16 16.44
N PHE A 56 -2.86 -0.78 15.36
CA PHE A 56 -4.28 -0.78 14.97
C PHE A 56 -5.23 -1.35 16.04
N LYS A 57 -4.81 -2.37 16.78
CA LYS A 57 -5.59 -2.98 17.88
C LYS A 57 -5.46 -2.21 19.20
N ARG A 58 -4.46 -1.33 19.34
CA ARG A 58 -4.27 -0.50 20.54
C ARG A 58 -5.16 0.74 20.53
N LEU A 59 -5.43 1.29 19.35
CA LEU A 59 -6.22 2.49 19.21
C LEU A 59 -7.73 2.17 19.23
N PRO A 60 -8.56 3.05 19.81
CA PRO A 60 -10.00 2.92 19.67
C PRO A 60 -10.42 3.08 18.21
N LEU A 61 -11.41 2.30 17.79
CA LEU A 61 -11.98 2.42 16.45
C LEU A 61 -12.79 3.71 16.33
N LEU A 62 -12.73 4.36 15.16
CA LEU A 62 -13.56 5.51 14.84
C LEU A 62 -15.04 5.15 14.96
N ARG A 63 -15.78 5.93 15.76
CA ARG A 63 -17.23 5.76 15.96
C ARG A 63 -17.97 5.91 14.64
N GLY A 64 -18.87 4.97 14.33
CA GLY A 64 -19.69 5.00 13.11
C GLY A 64 -19.05 4.41 11.85
N LYS A 65 -17.77 3.99 11.89
CA LYS A 65 -17.13 3.30 10.75
C LYS A 65 -17.89 2.00 10.43
N GLY A 66 -18.54 1.96 9.28
CA GLY A 66 -19.32 0.81 8.79
C GLY A 66 -20.79 0.75 9.23
N LYS A 67 -21.26 1.64 10.12
CA LYS A 67 -22.65 1.63 10.62
C LYS A 67 -23.57 2.69 10.00
N PHE A 68 -23.02 3.72 9.37
CA PHE A 68 -23.79 4.78 8.71
C PHE A 68 -23.47 4.84 7.22
N LYS A 69 -23.98 3.88 6.44
CA LYS A 69 -24.03 4.03 4.97
C LYS A 69 -25.26 4.87 4.63
N THR A 70 -25.08 5.93 3.86
CA THR A 70 -26.21 6.71 3.32
C THR A 70 -27.05 5.78 2.44
N ARG A 71 -28.37 5.73 2.67
CA ARG A 71 -29.28 5.12 1.71
C ARG A 71 -29.23 6.01 0.47
N LYS A 72 -28.68 5.52 -0.65
CA LYS A 72 -28.77 6.23 -1.93
C LYS A 72 -30.25 6.43 -2.23
N ASN A 73 -30.74 7.66 -2.09
CA ASN A 73 -32.13 8.00 -2.37
C ASN A 73 -32.45 7.65 -3.83
N LYS A 74 -33.23 6.58 -4.06
CA LYS A 74 -33.79 6.25 -5.38
C LYS A 74 -34.95 7.22 -5.66
N LYS A 75 -34.66 8.49 -5.97
CA LYS A 75 -35.68 9.49 -6.36
C LYS A 75 -36.07 9.43 -7.85
N THR A 76 -35.62 8.43 -8.62
CA THR A 76 -35.84 8.36 -10.08
C THR A 76 -36.64 7.15 -10.55
N ALA A 77 -37.43 6.49 -9.69
CA ALA A 77 -38.24 5.35 -10.13
C ALA A 77 -39.64 5.71 -10.68
N TYR A 78 -40.15 6.92 -10.40
CA TYR A 78 -41.55 7.29 -10.72
C TYR A 78 -41.70 8.60 -11.52
N ALA A 79 -40.62 9.15 -12.06
CA ALA A 79 -40.62 10.43 -12.80
C ALA A 79 -41.05 10.29 -14.28
N GLY A 80 -42.01 9.41 -14.60
CA GLY A 80 -42.34 9.06 -15.99
C GLY A 80 -43.74 8.51 -16.22
N LYS A 81 -44.73 8.90 -15.42
CA LYS A 81 -46.15 8.64 -15.74
C LYS A 81 -46.85 9.99 -15.95
N ASN A 82 -46.92 10.41 -17.20
CA ASN A 82 -47.83 11.46 -17.65
C ASN A 82 -49.12 10.77 -18.13
N TYR A 83 -50.24 11.27 -17.64
CA TYR A 83 -51.58 11.06 -18.18
C TYR A 83 -51.72 11.85 -19.49
#